data_AF-A0A949UQF9-F1
#
_entry.id   AF-A0A949UQF9-F1
#
_cell.length_a   1.000
_cell.length_b   1.000
_cell.length_c   1.000
_cell.angle_alpha   90.00
_cell.angle_beta   90.00
_cell.angle_gamma   90.00
#
_symmetry.space_group_name_H-M   'P 1'
#
loop_
_entity.id
_entity.type
_entity.pdbx_description
1 polymer ?
#
loop_
_entity_poly.entity_id
_entity_poly.type
_entity_poly.pdbx_seq_one_letter_code
_entity_poly.pdbx_strand_id
1 'polypeptide(L)'
;FFSREARENDYLWGRLHGADRLVDIVMSSVPFSAEDMNINIDELKQKLFQSILDAEAPYLGKSAALIDTLRVEIHTSPETSHRTNAAD
;
A
#
# COMPACT_ATOMS: atom_id res chain seq x y z
N PHE A 1 20.90 1.23 -6.78
CA PHE A 1 20.88 2.69 -7.09
C PHE A 1 21.32 3.05 -8.52
N PHE A 2 22.27 2.35 -9.16
CA PHE A 2 22.80 2.79 -10.47
C PHE A 2 22.06 2.27 -11.72
N SER A 3 21.16 1.28 -11.60
CA SER A 3 20.35 0.82 -12.74
C SER A 3 19.03 1.59 -12.82
N ARG A 4 18.49 1.69 -14.04
CA ARG A 4 17.14 2.24 -14.27
C ARG A 4 16.08 1.44 -13.51
N GLU A 5 16.20 0.11 -13.51
CA GLU A 5 15.34 -0.81 -12.78
C GLU A 5 15.33 -0.54 -11.27
N ALA A 6 16.50 -0.34 -10.65
CA ALA A 6 16.56 -0.03 -9.22
C ALA A 6 15.88 1.31 -8.90
N ARG A 7 16.04 2.33 -9.76
CA ARG A 7 15.37 3.63 -9.57
C ARG A 7 13.86 3.53 -9.74
N GLU A 8 13.37 2.77 -10.73
CA GLU A 8 11.94 2.54 -10.93
C GLU A 8 11.33 1.76 -9.75
N ASN A 9 12.05 0.77 -9.23
CA ASN A 9 11.67 0.01 -8.05
C ASN A 9 11.57 0.92 -6.80
N ASP A 10 12.63 1.68 -6.49
CA ASP A 10 12.65 2.61 -5.34
C ASP A 10 11.55 3.67 -5.45
N TYR A 11 11.30 4.19 -6.65
CA TYR A 11 10.21 5.14 -6.91
C TYR A 11 8.83 4.53 -6.63
N LEU A 12 8.59 3.30 -7.10
CA LEU A 12 7.32 2.61 -6.87
C LEU A 12 7.08 2.37 -5.39
N TRP A 13 8.09 1.88 -4.66
CA TRP A 13 8.00 1.71 -3.21
C TRP A 13 7.76 3.03 -2.47
N GLY A 14 8.38 4.12 -2.92
CA GLY A 14 8.13 5.46 -2.37
C GLY A 14 6.67 5.88 -2.52
N ARG A 15 6.04 5.63 -3.67
CA ARG A 15 4.61 5.92 -3.93
C ARG A 15 3.70 5.10 -3.02
N LEU A 16 3.93 3.78 -2.94
CA LEU A 16 3.12 2.87 -2.13
C LEU A 16 3.25 3.18 -0.64
N HIS A 17 4.47 3.35 -0.14
CA HIS A 17 4.69 3.71 1.27
C HIS A 17 4.13 5.09 1.61
N GLY A 18 4.29 6.08 0.72
CA GLY A 18 3.71 7.40 0.91
C GLY A 18 2.18 7.36 1.02
N ALA A 19 1.53 6.53 0.20
CA ALA A 19 0.08 6.34 0.23
C ALA A 19 -0.40 5.66 1.52
N ASP A 20 0.28 4.61 1.97
CA ASP A 20 0.02 3.94 3.23
C ASP A 20 0.10 4.90 4.43
N ARG A 21 1.20 5.68 4.49
CA ARG A 21 1.43 6.66 5.55
C ARG A 21 0.41 7.79 5.54
N LEU A 22 -0.07 8.18 4.36
CA LEU A 22 -1.12 9.19 4.24
C LEU A 22 -2.44 8.70 4.85
N VAL A 23 -2.82 7.45 4.60
CA VAL A 23 -4.00 6.84 5.24
C VAL A 23 -3.85 6.86 6.75
N ASP A 24 -2.71 6.42 7.28
CA ASP A 24 -2.46 6.41 8.72
C ASP A 24 -2.55 7.82 9.35
N ILE A 25 -1.99 8.84 8.68
CA ILE A 25 -2.04 10.24 9.15
C ILE A 25 -3.48 10.74 9.21
N VAL A 26 -4.26 10.53 8.14
CA VAL A 26 -5.66 10.96 8.08
C VAL A 26 -6.48 10.26 9.17
N MET A 27 -6.30 8.95 9.32
CA MET A 27 -6.98 8.17 10.35
C MET A 27 -6.58 8.57 11.77
N SER A 28 -5.33 8.98 11.99
CA SER A 28 -4.90 9.50 13.30
C SER A 28 -5.43 10.90 13.62
N SER A 29 -5.93 11.62 12.61
CA SER A 29 -6.41 13.00 12.76
C SER A 29 -7.92 13.08 13.00
N VAL A 30 -8.66 11.99 12.77
CA VAL A 30 -10.10 11.93 13.02
C VAL A 30 -10.39 11.51 14.47
N PRO A 31 -11.44 12.06 15.11
CA PRO A 31 -11.77 11.74 16.49
C PRO A 31 -12.51 10.39 16.64
N PHE A 32 -12.81 9.71 15.54
CA PHE A 32 -13.55 8.45 15.48
C PHE A 32 -12.64 7.33 14.98
N SER A 33 -12.85 6.11 15.46
CA SER A 33 -12.11 4.95 14.95
C SER A 33 -12.59 4.54 13.55
N ALA A 34 -11.83 3.65 12.88
CA ALA A 34 -12.25 3.12 11.59
C ALA A 34 -13.57 2.32 11.71
N GLU A 35 -13.72 1.60 12.82
CA GLU A 35 -14.92 0.83 13.17
C GLU A 35 -16.13 1.76 13.37
N ASP A 36 -15.94 2.88 14.08
CA ASP A 36 -17.00 3.89 14.29
C ASP A 36 -17.52 4.45 12.96
N MET A 37 -16.64 4.59 11.97
CA MET A 37 -16.98 5.10 10.64
C MET A 37 -17.41 4.00 9.66
N ASN A 38 -17.39 2.73 10.09
CA ASN A 38 -17.67 1.56 9.26
C ASN A 38 -16.79 1.51 7.99
N ILE A 39 -15.50 1.87 8.14
CA ILE A 39 -14.50 1.87 7.06
C ILE A 39 -13.58 0.66 7.24
N ASN A 40 -13.48 -0.16 6.19
CA ASN A 40 -12.44 -1.18 6.10
C ASN A 40 -11.14 -0.56 5.55
N ILE A 41 -10.18 -0.33 6.44
CA ILE A 41 -8.90 0.32 6.09
C ILE A 41 -8.06 -0.57 5.17
N ASP A 42 -8.10 -1.88 5.34
CA ASP A 42 -7.33 -2.80 4.49
C ASP A 42 -7.88 -2.80 3.06
N GLU A 43 -9.21 -2.85 2.91
CA GLU A 43 -9.85 -2.75 1.59
C GLU A 43 -9.57 -1.39 0.93
N LEU A 44 -9.57 -0.31 1.72
CA LEU A 44 -9.21 1.02 1.23
C LEU A 44 -7.76 1.06 0.74
N LYS A 45 -6.81 0.52 1.52
CA LYS A 45 -5.38 0.46 1.17
C LYS A 45 -5.16 -0.40 -0.07
N GLN A 46 -5.83 -1.55 -0.18
CA GLN A 46 -5.78 -2.41 -1.38
C GLN A 46 -6.22 -1.65 -2.64
N LYS A 47 -7.38 -0.97 -2.59
CA LYS A 47 -7.87 -0.15 -3.73
C LYS A 47 -6.91 0.98 -4.07
N LEU A 48 -6.33 1.62 -3.06
CA LEU A 48 -5.36 2.70 -3.23
C LEU A 48 -4.09 2.20 -3.91
N PHE A 49 -3.50 1.10 -3.44
CA PHE A 49 -2.32 0.51 -4.04
C PHE A 49 -2.59 0.04 -5.47
N GLN A 50 -3.71 -0.64 -5.72
CA GLN A 50 -4.12 -1.02 -7.07
C GLN A 50 -4.20 0.19 -8.01
N SER A 51 -4.80 1.29 -7.56
CA SER A 51 -4.91 2.53 -8.34
C SER A 51 -3.55 3.13 -8.66
N ILE A 52 -2.59 3.07 -7.74
CA ILE A 52 -1.21 3.51 -7.97
C ILE A 52 -0.52 2.61 -8.99
N LEU A 53 -0.62 1.29 -8.84
CA LEU A 53 -0.02 0.35 -9.78
C LEU A 53 -0.55 0.56 -11.21
N ASP A 54 -1.86 0.79 -11.36
CA ASP A 54 -2.48 1.05 -12.66
C ASP A 54 -2.03 2.37 -13.28
N ALA A 55 -1.87 3.42 -12.46
CA ALA A 55 -1.38 4.71 -12.92
C ALA A 55 0.10 4.68 -13.35
N GLU A 56 0.94 3.92 -12.66
CA GLU A 56 2.40 3.91 -12.87
C GLU A 56 2.86 2.86 -13.89
N ALA A 57 2.09 1.77 -14.09
CA ALA A 57 2.44 0.68 -15.01
C ALA A 57 2.84 1.11 -16.44
N PRO A 58 2.21 2.12 -17.08
CA PRO A 58 2.61 2.57 -18.42
C PRO A 58 4.03 3.18 -18.47
N TYR A 59 4.55 3.64 -17.33
CA TYR A 59 5.80 4.41 -17.25
C TYR A 59 6.98 3.59 -16.71
N LEU A 60 6.70 2.56 -15.89
CA LEU A 60 7.71 1.76 -15.18
C LEU A 60 8.03 0.44 -15.88
N GLY A 61 8.42 0.51 -17.15
CA GLY A 61 8.64 -0.67 -17.99
C GLY A 61 9.75 -1.62 -17.50
N LYS A 62 10.73 -1.15 -16.71
CA LYS A 62 11.75 -2.04 -16.11
C LYS A 62 11.27 -2.71 -14.83
N SER A 63 10.20 -2.22 -14.23
CA SER A 63 9.57 -2.80 -13.04
C SER A 63 8.25 -3.50 -13.33
N ALA A 64 7.92 -3.78 -14.60
CA ALA A 64 6.66 -4.44 -14.97
C ALA A 64 6.43 -5.78 -14.24
N ALA A 65 7.45 -6.64 -14.15
CA ALA A 65 7.36 -7.92 -13.43
C ALA A 65 7.14 -7.74 -11.92
N LEU A 66 7.69 -6.68 -11.33
CA LEU A 66 7.43 -6.33 -9.94
C LEU A 66 5.98 -5.88 -9.77
N ILE A 67 5.46 -5.03 -10.66
CA ILE A 67 4.07 -4.57 -10.64
C ILE A 67 3.11 -5.76 -10.71
N ASP A 68 3.36 -6.72 -11.60
CA ASP A 68 2.51 -7.91 -11.72
C ASP A 68 2.55 -8.77 -10.45
N THR A 69 3.72 -8.94 -9.84
CA THR A 69 3.86 -9.61 -8.54
C THR A 69 3.04 -8.90 -7.45
N LEU A 70 3.18 -7.58 -7.33
CA LEU A 70 2.47 -6.78 -6.33
C LEU A 70 0.96 -6.83 -6.51
N ARG A 71 0.46 -6.83 -7.76
CA ARG A 71 -0.97 -7.00 -8.05
C ARG A 71 -1.48 -8.32 -7.49
N VAL A 72 -0.73 -9.41 -7.60
CA VAL A 72 -1.11 -10.70 -7.01
C VAL A 72 -1.10 -10.62 -5.48
N GLU A 73 -0.06 -10.06 -4.88
CA GLU A 73 0.09 -9.97 -3.42
C GLU A 73 -1.02 -9.15 -2.75
N ILE A 74 -1.45 -8.04 -3.39
CA ILE A 74 -2.56 -7.19 -2.91
C ILE A 74 -3.86 -7.99 -2.77
N HIS A 75 -4.13 -8.93 -3.69
CA HIS A 75 -5.34 -9.75 -3.67
C HIS A 75 -5.18 -11.06 -2.89
N THR A 76 -3.94 -11.51 -2.70
CA THR A 76 -3.65 -12.80 -2.06
C THR A 76 -3.48 -12.68 -0.57
N SER A 77 -3.16 -11.50 -0.02
CA SER A 77 -2.90 -11.32 1.42
C SER A 77 -4.11 -11.68 2.28
N PRO A 78 -4.08 -12.82 3.00
CA PRO A 78 -5.06 -13.14 4.02
C PRO A 78 -4.50 -12.65 5.37
N GLU A 79 -5.23 -11.73 6.03
CA GLU A 79 -5.04 -11.36 7.43
C GLU A 79 -3.58 -11.19 7.94
N THR A 80 -3.06 -9.97 7.92
CA THR A 80 -2.14 -9.56 8.99
C THR A 80 -2.95 -9.39 10.27
N SER A 81 -3.08 -10.49 11.01
CA SER A 81 -3.56 -10.56 12.39
C SER A 81 -3.11 -9.33 13.18
N HIS A 82 -4.09 -8.55 13.62
CA HIS A 82 -3.92 -7.47 14.60
C HIS A 82 -2.94 -7.88 15.70
N ARG A 83 -1.94 -7.03 15.93
CA ARG A 83 -1.21 -6.96 17.20
C ARG A 83 -2.22 -6.72 18.32
N THR A 84 -2.55 -7.77 19.07
CA THR A 84 -3.16 -7.63 20.39
C THR A 84 -2.05 -7.37 21.40
N ASN A 85 -2.07 -6.13 21.88
CA ASN A 85 -1.71 -5.59 23.19
C ASN A 85 -0.61 -6.20 24.09
N ALA A 86 0.06 -5.24 24.75
CA ALA A 86 0.90 -5.37 25.92
C ALA A 86 0.21 -6.03 27.13
N ALA A 87 1.07 -6.42 28.08
CA ALA A 87 0.84 -6.88 29.45
C ALA A 87 0.65 -8.40 29.64
N ASP A 88 1.79 -9.09 29.76
CA ASP A 88 2.15 -9.88 30.96
C ASP A 88 3.69 -9.82 31.15
#